data_AF-A0A1E7MY42-F1
#
_entry.id   AF-A0A1E7MY42-F1
#
_cell.length_a   1.000
_cell.length_b   1.000
_cell.length_c   1.000
_cell.angle_alpha   90.00
_cell.angle_beta   90.00
_cell.angle_gamma   90.00
#
_symmetry.space_group_name_H-M   'P 1'
#
loop_
_entity.id
_entity.type
_entity.pdbx_description
1 polymer ?
#
loop_
_entity_poly.entity_id
_entity_poly.type
_entity_poly.pdbx_seq_one_letter_code
_entity_poly.pdbx_strand_id
1 'polypeptide(L)'
;MSDTSQTRTDGQSRPEPADDGRVSARIVIPEKHPMVTLLGTADSLLRVIEQGFPAADIHVRGNEVTATGTRAEVALVQKLFNEMMLVLRTGQPLTEDSVERSIAMLREEDPDSPAPSQVFTANILSNRGRTIRPKTLNQQRYVDAIDKHTIVFGLGPAGTGKTYLAMAKAVQALQAKEVNRIILTRPAVEAGERLGFLPGTLYEKIDPYLRPLYDALHDMMDPDSIPRLMAAGTIEVAPLAYMRGRTLNDAFIILDEAQNTSPEQMKMFLTRLGFNSRVVVTGDTSQIDLPGGTRSGLKVVQEILADVPDIHFSVLTSTDVVRHKLVGRIVDAYERWDARQEAEENAPAARKPAQRRPGKTAAARAPRQSHRTES
;
A
#
# COMPACT_ATOMS: atom_id res chain seq x y z
N MET A 1 78.79 48.65 -2.23
CA MET A 1 77.78 48.62 -3.31
C MET A 1 77.23 47.21 -3.37
N SER A 2 75.91 47.06 -3.22
CA SER A 2 75.03 45.90 -3.56
C SER A 2 75.41 44.54 -2.95
N ASP A 3 74.73 43.93 -1.97
CA ASP A 3 73.30 43.69 -1.68
C ASP A 3 72.43 43.14 -2.84
N THR A 4 71.56 42.20 -2.45
CA THR A 4 70.37 41.65 -3.14
C THR A 4 70.43 40.17 -3.61
N SER A 5 70.04 39.31 -2.67
CA SER A 5 68.84 38.43 -2.69
C SER A 5 68.60 37.44 -3.84
N GLN A 6 68.54 36.17 -3.46
CA GLN A 6 67.90 35.05 -4.15
C GLN A 6 66.46 35.38 -4.57
N THR A 7 66.10 35.09 -5.82
CA THR A 7 64.71 35.06 -6.28
C THR A 7 64.38 33.66 -6.78
N ARG A 8 63.69 32.88 -5.94
CA ARG A 8 62.92 31.72 -6.37
C ARG A 8 61.70 32.24 -7.13
N THR A 9 61.55 31.86 -8.38
CA THR A 9 60.30 32.04 -9.12
C THR A 9 59.52 30.74 -9.03
N ASP A 10 58.66 30.67 -8.00
CA ASP A 10 57.63 29.65 -7.89
C ASP A 10 56.63 29.84 -9.05
N GLY A 11 56.52 28.82 -9.90
CA GLY A 11 55.44 28.73 -10.86
C GLY A 11 54.12 28.54 -10.11
N GLN A 12 53.32 29.61 -10.02
CA GLN A 12 51.92 29.50 -9.62
C GLN A 12 51.14 28.79 -10.73
N SER A 13 51.06 27.47 -10.61
CA SER A 13 49.97 26.68 -11.19
C SER A 13 48.65 27.25 -10.66
N ARG A 14 47.84 27.82 -11.56
CA ARG A 14 46.42 28.10 -11.29
C ARG A 14 45.78 26.81 -10.75
N PRO A 15 44.99 26.85 -9.67
CA PRO A 15 44.19 25.69 -9.31
C PRO A 15 43.22 25.43 -10.46
N GLU A 16 43.28 24.22 -11.03
CA GLU A 16 42.18 23.70 -11.85
C GLU A 16 40.88 23.81 -11.01
N PRO A 17 39.76 24.25 -11.60
CA PRO A 17 38.50 24.24 -10.87
C PRO A 17 38.22 22.80 -10.46
N ALA A 18 37.98 22.58 -9.16
CA ALA A 18 37.53 21.30 -8.65
C ALA A 18 36.30 20.86 -9.47
N ASP A 19 36.42 19.75 -10.17
CA ASP A 19 35.31 19.12 -10.87
C ASP A 19 34.27 18.75 -9.81
N ASP A 20 33.18 19.50 -9.76
CA ASP A 20 32.13 19.40 -8.72
C ASP A 20 31.35 18.07 -8.82
N GLY A 21 31.81 17.12 -9.64
CA GLY A 21 31.18 15.82 -9.90
C GLY A 21 29.80 15.92 -10.56
N ARG A 22 29.40 17.14 -10.96
CA ARG A 22 28.10 17.44 -11.57
C ARG A 22 28.18 17.17 -13.07
N VAL A 23 27.28 16.34 -13.56
CA VAL A 23 27.12 16.04 -14.98
C VAL A 23 25.85 16.70 -15.51
N SER A 24 25.81 16.93 -16.82
CA SER A 24 24.62 17.42 -17.50
C SER A 24 24.23 16.46 -18.61
N ALA A 25 22.94 16.18 -18.76
CA ALA A 25 22.41 15.39 -19.84
C ALA A 25 21.20 16.06 -20.49
N ARG A 26 21.12 15.93 -21.82
CA ARG A 26 20.03 16.43 -22.65
C ARG A 26 19.17 15.25 -23.13
N ILE A 27 17.87 15.39 -22.97
CA ILE A 27 16.84 14.44 -23.37
C ILE A 27 16.01 15.13 -24.45
N VAL A 28 16.07 14.60 -25.67
CA VAL A 28 15.31 15.15 -26.80
C VAL A 28 14.00 14.39 -26.92
N ILE A 29 12.88 15.11 -26.76
CA ILE A 29 11.54 14.55 -26.87
C ILE A 29 11.13 14.50 -28.35
N PRO A 30 10.76 13.32 -28.87
CA PRO A 30 10.27 13.19 -30.24
C PRO A 30 8.94 13.94 -30.44
N GLU A 31 8.73 14.54 -31.62
CA GLU A 31 7.54 15.34 -31.95
C GLU A 31 6.20 14.59 -31.76
N LYS A 32 6.21 13.27 -31.91
CA LYS A 32 5.05 12.40 -31.66
C LYS A 32 4.55 12.40 -30.20
N HIS A 33 5.34 12.93 -29.26
CA HIS A 33 4.99 13.10 -27.86
C HIS A 33 4.84 14.60 -27.55
N PRO A 34 3.62 15.15 -27.53
CA PRO A 34 3.42 16.57 -27.23
C PRO A 34 3.96 16.91 -25.84
N MET A 35 4.75 17.98 -25.73
CA MET A 35 5.38 18.37 -24.45
C MET A 35 4.37 18.54 -23.31
N VAL A 36 3.17 19.08 -23.60
CA VAL A 36 2.10 19.23 -22.61
C VAL A 36 1.67 17.90 -21.97
N THR A 37 1.77 16.78 -22.70
CA THR A 37 1.43 15.45 -22.17
C THR A 37 2.51 14.87 -21.26
N LEU A 38 3.76 15.33 -21.41
CA LEU A 38 4.90 14.92 -20.56
C LEU A 38 5.09 15.85 -19.36
N LEU A 39 4.88 17.15 -19.52
CA LEU A 39 5.07 18.15 -18.47
C LEU A 39 3.81 18.42 -17.65
N GLY A 40 2.65 18.04 -18.18
CA GLY A 40 1.35 18.32 -17.57
C GLY A 40 0.83 19.73 -17.86
N THR A 41 -0.47 19.93 -17.62
CA THR A 41 -1.09 21.25 -17.69
C THR A 41 -0.50 22.17 -16.63
N ALA A 42 -0.08 23.37 -17.04
CA ALA A 42 0.60 24.34 -16.17
C ALA A 42 1.82 23.74 -15.43
N ASP A 43 2.55 22.85 -16.14
CA ASP A 43 3.78 22.18 -15.67
C ASP A 43 3.58 21.33 -14.42
N SER A 44 2.37 20.80 -14.21
CA SER A 44 2.03 20.03 -13.01
C SER A 44 2.91 18.79 -12.83
N LEU A 45 3.20 18.04 -13.90
CA LEU A 45 4.06 16.86 -13.83
C LEU A 45 5.53 17.27 -13.70
N LEU A 46 5.97 18.35 -14.36
CA LEU A 46 7.34 18.84 -14.20
C LEU A 46 7.64 19.20 -12.74
N ARG A 47 6.73 19.89 -12.05
CA ARG A 47 6.88 20.21 -10.61
C ARG A 47 7.01 18.96 -9.74
N VAL A 48 6.28 17.89 -10.08
CA VAL A 48 6.41 16.60 -9.38
C VAL A 48 7.80 16.01 -9.61
N ILE A 49 8.32 16.08 -10.84
CA ILE A 49 9.67 15.60 -11.16
C ILE A 49 10.72 16.42 -10.39
N GLU A 50 10.63 17.75 -10.40
CA GLU A 50 11.55 18.64 -9.67
C GLU A 50 11.53 18.36 -8.15
N GLN A 51 10.35 18.18 -7.56
CA GLN A 51 10.21 17.78 -6.15
C GLN A 51 10.81 16.39 -5.89
N GLY A 52 10.71 15.49 -6.86
CA GLY A 52 11.31 14.16 -6.82
C GLY A 52 12.83 14.19 -6.87
N PHE A 53 13.46 15.14 -7.55
CA PHE A 53 14.92 15.24 -7.72
C PHE A 53 15.48 16.58 -7.22
N PRO A 54 15.43 16.87 -5.91
CA PRO A 54 15.78 18.18 -5.38
C PRO A 54 17.25 18.59 -5.55
N ALA A 55 18.17 17.65 -5.81
CA ALA A 55 19.58 17.94 -6.06
C ALA A 55 19.97 18.00 -7.56
N ALA A 56 18.99 17.75 -8.45
CA ALA A 56 19.13 17.96 -9.89
C ALA A 56 18.38 19.22 -10.33
N ASP A 57 19.04 20.03 -11.16
CA ASP A 57 18.41 21.15 -11.86
C ASP A 57 17.84 20.64 -13.20
N ILE A 58 16.54 20.83 -13.40
CA ILE A 58 15.81 20.33 -14.57
C ILE A 58 15.24 21.52 -15.32
N HIS A 59 15.70 21.71 -16.57
CA HIS A 59 15.27 22.82 -17.42
C HIS A 59 14.63 22.30 -18.70
N VAL A 60 13.52 22.91 -19.12
CA VAL A 60 12.80 22.54 -20.34
C VAL A 60 12.80 23.70 -21.33
N ARG A 61 13.24 23.44 -22.56
CA ARG A 61 13.22 24.42 -23.65
C ARG A 61 12.82 23.75 -24.95
N GLY A 62 11.69 24.17 -25.52
CA GLY A 62 11.14 23.54 -26.73
C GLY A 62 10.80 22.08 -26.46
N ASN A 63 11.37 21.17 -27.24
CA ASN A 63 11.24 19.72 -27.08
C ASN A 63 12.41 19.07 -26.33
N GLU A 64 13.18 19.85 -25.57
CA GLU A 64 14.39 19.38 -24.93
C GLU A 64 14.33 19.60 -23.44
N VAL A 65 14.68 18.55 -22.70
CA VAL A 65 14.82 18.57 -21.25
C VAL A 65 16.30 18.41 -20.93
N THR A 66 16.85 19.33 -20.14
CA THR A 66 18.24 19.26 -19.65
C THR A 66 18.20 19.00 -18.15
N ALA A 67 18.93 18.00 -17.69
CA ALA A 67 19.09 17.67 -16.27
C ALA A 67 20.56 17.82 -15.86
N THR A 68 20.83 18.59 -14.82
CA THR A 68 22.19 18.85 -14.31
C THR A 68 22.27 18.55 -12.82
N GLY A 69 23.12 17.61 -12.42
CA GLY A 69 23.19 17.14 -11.03
C GLY A 69 24.24 16.05 -10.87
N THR A 70 24.09 15.20 -9.85
CA THR A 70 24.98 14.03 -9.69
C THR A 70 24.75 13.02 -10.82
N ARG A 71 25.77 12.20 -11.14
CA ARG A 71 25.64 11.18 -12.19
C ARG A 71 24.47 10.21 -11.95
N ALA A 72 24.24 9.84 -10.69
CA ALA A 72 23.14 8.94 -10.31
C ALA A 72 21.77 9.60 -10.56
N GLU A 73 21.58 10.84 -10.11
CA GLU A 73 20.30 11.54 -10.30
C GLU A 73 20.01 11.84 -11.76
N VAL A 74 21.00 12.31 -12.52
CA VAL A 74 20.83 12.60 -13.95
C VAL A 74 20.45 11.32 -14.71
N ALA A 75 21.06 10.18 -14.38
CA ALA A 75 20.70 8.89 -14.96
C ALA A 75 19.25 8.48 -14.61
N LEU A 76 18.79 8.71 -13.37
CA LEU A 76 17.41 8.45 -12.97
C LEU A 76 16.41 9.36 -13.68
N VAL A 77 16.72 10.64 -13.85
CA VAL A 77 15.88 11.59 -14.62
C VAL A 77 15.77 11.14 -16.08
N GLN A 78 16.88 10.76 -16.71
CA GLN A 78 16.86 10.22 -18.08
C GLN A 78 15.99 8.97 -18.19
N LYS A 79 16.15 8.01 -17.25
CA LYS A 79 15.31 6.82 -17.20
C LYS A 79 13.83 7.18 -17.04
N LEU A 80 13.49 8.11 -16.15
CA LEU A 80 12.12 8.54 -15.92
C LEU A 80 11.46 9.08 -17.20
N PHE A 81 12.10 10.01 -17.90
CA PHE A 81 11.53 10.54 -19.15
C PHE A 81 11.37 9.45 -20.22
N ASN A 82 12.31 8.50 -20.30
CA ASN A 82 12.17 7.35 -21.20
C ASN A 82 10.97 6.48 -20.85
N GLU A 83 10.78 6.15 -19.57
CA GLU A 83 9.62 5.38 -19.09
C GLU A 83 8.29 6.11 -19.31
N MET A 84 8.24 7.42 -19.04
CA MET A 84 7.07 8.26 -19.31
C MET A 84 6.70 8.25 -20.79
N MET A 85 7.69 8.36 -21.69
CA MET A 85 7.46 8.25 -23.13
C MET A 85 6.94 6.86 -23.53
N LEU A 86 7.42 5.78 -22.90
CA LEU A 86 6.93 4.42 -23.14
C LEU A 86 5.46 4.26 -22.71
N VAL A 87 5.09 4.78 -21.55
CA VAL A 87 3.69 4.79 -21.08
C VAL A 87 2.79 5.54 -22.07
N LEU A 88 3.19 6.74 -22.50
CA LEU A 88 2.42 7.54 -23.46
C LEU A 88 2.23 6.84 -24.82
N ARG A 89 3.18 6.02 -25.27
CA ARG A 89 3.03 5.24 -26.52
C ARG A 89 1.85 4.27 -26.48
N THR A 90 1.41 3.85 -25.30
CA THR A 90 0.25 2.98 -25.14
C THR A 90 -1.08 3.74 -25.12
N GLY A 91 -1.05 5.07 -25.27
CA GLY A 91 -2.23 5.93 -25.20
C GLY A 91 -2.70 6.22 -23.77
N GLN A 92 -1.97 5.75 -22.77
CA GLN A 92 -2.31 5.98 -21.37
C GLN A 92 -1.86 7.38 -20.92
N PRO A 93 -2.73 8.15 -20.24
CA PRO A 93 -2.36 9.46 -19.72
C PRO A 93 -1.40 9.34 -18.54
N LEU A 94 -0.46 10.27 -18.46
CA LEU A 94 0.37 10.47 -17.28
C LEU A 94 -0.38 11.36 -16.27
N THR A 95 -0.30 10.98 -15.01
CA THR A 95 -0.83 11.74 -13.86
C THR A 95 0.29 12.03 -12.87
N GLU A 96 0.12 13.04 -12.02
CA GLU A 96 1.08 13.35 -10.94
C GLU A 96 1.43 12.10 -10.13
N ASP A 97 0.39 11.36 -9.73
CA ASP A 97 0.48 10.11 -8.97
C ASP A 97 1.27 9.02 -9.72
N SER A 98 1.13 8.92 -11.05
CA SER A 98 1.93 7.97 -11.85
C SER A 98 3.41 8.37 -11.93
N VAL A 99 3.71 9.68 -11.96
CA VAL A 99 5.09 10.19 -11.99
C VAL A 99 5.76 10.02 -10.63
N GLU A 100 5.08 10.36 -9.53
CA GLU A 100 5.54 10.13 -8.15
C GLU A 100 5.93 8.65 -7.96
N ARG A 101 5.07 7.72 -8.41
CA ARG A 101 5.34 6.28 -8.33
C ARG A 101 6.46 5.81 -9.26
N SER A 102 6.56 6.35 -10.47
CA SER A 102 7.67 6.05 -11.38
C SER A 102 9.01 6.40 -10.74
N ILE A 103 9.08 7.55 -10.07
CA ILE A 103 10.29 7.99 -9.35
C ILE A 103 10.60 7.03 -8.20
N ALA A 104 9.60 6.62 -7.42
CA ALA A 104 9.78 5.65 -6.34
C ALA A 104 10.30 4.29 -6.86
N MET A 105 9.72 3.77 -7.94
CA MET A 105 10.16 2.52 -8.57
C MET A 105 11.58 2.60 -9.11
N LEU A 106 11.95 3.70 -9.78
CA LEU A 106 13.29 3.86 -10.35
C LEU A 106 14.39 4.01 -9.29
N ARG A 107 14.03 4.38 -8.06
CA ARG A 107 14.94 4.44 -6.91
C ARG A 107 15.14 3.09 -6.23
N GLU A 108 14.30 2.10 -6.50
CA GLU A 108 14.50 0.74 -5.99
C GLU A 108 15.67 0.10 -6.75
N GLU A 109 16.74 -0.25 -6.03
CA GLU A 109 17.97 -0.83 -6.59
C GLU A 109 17.84 -2.35 -6.78
N ASP A 110 16.81 -2.79 -7.51
CA ASP A 110 16.62 -4.20 -7.86
C ASP A 110 16.62 -4.36 -9.40
N PRO A 111 17.65 -5.01 -9.98
CA PRO A 111 17.76 -5.22 -11.43
C PRO A 111 16.62 -6.05 -12.03
N ASP A 112 15.98 -6.91 -11.24
CA ASP A 112 14.89 -7.78 -11.68
C ASP A 112 13.51 -7.12 -11.51
N SER A 113 13.46 -5.90 -10.98
CA SER A 113 12.21 -5.15 -10.83
C SER A 113 11.66 -4.70 -12.19
N PRO A 114 10.36 -4.92 -12.45
CA PRO A 114 9.74 -4.44 -13.68
C PRO A 114 9.82 -2.92 -13.78
N ALA A 115 10.05 -2.45 -15.00
CA ALA A 115 10.13 -1.02 -15.28
C ALA A 115 8.76 -0.33 -15.06
N PRO A 116 8.72 0.97 -14.70
CA PRO A 116 7.46 1.69 -14.52
C PRO A 116 6.50 1.56 -15.71
N SER A 117 7.01 1.60 -16.94
CA SER A 117 6.17 1.39 -18.12
C SER A 117 5.54 0.01 -18.17
N GLN A 118 6.24 -1.05 -17.75
CA GLN A 118 5.68 -2.41 -17.69
C GLN A 118 4.55 -2.48 -16.65
N VAL A 119 4.75 -1.91 -15.46
CA VAL A 119 3.73 -1.88 -14.40
C VAL A 119 2.48 -1.14 -14.84
N PHE A 120 2.64 0.06 -15.40
CA PHE A 120 1.47 0.85 -15.80
C PHE A 120 0.77 0.30 -17.05
N THR A 121 1.47 -0.43 -17.91
CA THR A 121 0.86 -1.02 -19.11
C THR A 121 0.29 -2.42 -18.89
N ALA A 122 0.53 -3.03 -17.72
CA ALA A 122 -0.02 -4.32 -17.30
C ALA A 122 -1.53 -4.24 -16.97
N ASN A 123 -2.35 -4.01 -18.00
CA ASN A 123 -3.80 -4.01 -17.87
C ASN A 123 -4.32 -5.41 -17.57
N ILE A 124 -5.00 -5.58 -16.44
CA ILE A 124 -5.63 -6.85 -16.07
C ILE A 124 -7.02 -6.92 -16.70
N LEU A 125 -7.83 -5.89 -16.47
CA LEU A 125 -9.18 -5.77 -17.02
C LEU A 125 -9.44 -4.35 -17.49
N SER A 126 -10.29 -4.25 -18.51
CA SER A 126 -10.86 -2.98 -18.96
C SER A 126 -12.36 -3.17 -19.12
N ASN A 127 -13.14 -2.44 -18.33
CA ASN A 127 -14.59 -2.48 -18.38
C ASN A 127 -15.15 -1.05 -18.33
N ARG A 128 -16.01 -0.68 -19.28
CA ARG A 128 -16.67 0.65 -19.34
C ARG A 128 -15.72 1.85 -19.16
N GLY A 129 -14.53 1.78 -19.74
CA GLY A 129 -13.50 2.82 -19.63
C GLY A 129 -12.73 2.84 -18.31
N ARG A 130 -13.06 1.99 -17.34
CA ARG A 130 -12.26 1.75 -16.14
C ARG A 130 -11.25 0.64 -16.42
N THR A 131 -9.98 0.92 -16.17
CA THR A 131 -8.89 -0.04 -16.32
C THR A 131 -8.38 -0.43 -14.94
N ILE A 132 -8.35 -1.73 -14.68
CA ILE A 132 -7.80 -2.30 -13.45
C ILE A 132 -6.42 -2.82 -13.75
N ARG A 133 -5.43 -2.31 -13.02
CA ARG A 133 -4.01 -2.62 -13.19
C ARG A 133 -3.25 -2.39 -11.89
N PRO A 134 -2.07 -3.03 -11.72
CA PRO A 134 -1.13 -2.67 -10.69
C PRO A 134 -0.71 -1.19 -10.81
N LYS A 135 -0.44 -0.58 -9.67
CA LYS A 135 0.00 0.81 -9.56
C LYS A 135 1.33 0.95 -8.83
N THR A 136 1.71 -0.05 -8.05
CA THR A 136 2.99 -0.14 -7.34
C THR A 136 3.75 -1.39 -7.76
N LEU A 137 5.03 -1.43 -7.42
CA LEU A 137 5.89 -2.56 -7.75
C LEU A 137 5.45 -3.85 -7.05
N ASN A 138 5.12 -3.79 -5.76
CA ASN A 138 4.67 -4.98 -5.04
C ASN A 138 3.30 -5.45 -5.52
N GLN A 139 2.42 -4.54 -5.98
CA GLN A 139 1.18 -4.93 -6.66
C GLN A 139 1.46 -5.68 -7.97
N GLN A 140 2.47 -5.27 -8.74
CA GLN A 140 2.86 -5.99 -9.95
C GLN A 140 3.42 -7.37 -9.60
N ARG A 141 4.37 -7.44 -8.67
CA ARG A 141 4.95 -8.70 -8.18
C ARG A 141 3.85 -9.65 -7.66
N TYR A 142 2.85 -9.12 -6.96
CA TYR A 142 1.70 -9.88 -6.50
C TYR A 142 0.86 -10.46 -7.65
N VAL A 143 0.55 -9.65 -8.66
CA VAL A 143 -0.21 -10.10 -9.83
C VAL A 143 0.57 -11.14 -10.64
N ASP A 144 1.87 -10.94 -10.84
CA ASP A 144 2.73 -11.92 -11.51
C ASP A 144 2.81 -13.23 -10.72
N ALA A 145 2.82 -13.15 -9.38
CA ALA A 145 2.80 -14.34 -8.53
C ALA A 145 1.52 -15.15 -8.72
N ILE A 146 0.36 -14.50 -8.86
CA ILE A 146 -0.94 -15.15 -9.14
C ILE A 146 -0.90 -15.94 -10.45
N ASP A 147 -0.17 -15.45 -11.45
CA ASP A 147 -0.04 -16.14 -12.73
C ASP A 147 0.87 -17.38 -12.66
N LYS A 148 1.91 -17.29 -11.82
CA LYS A 148 3.00 -18.27 -11.74
C LYS A 148 2.76 -19.40 -10.74
N HIS A 149 1.91 -19.20 -9.73
CA HIS A 149 1.73 -20.15 -8.64
C HIS A 149 0.27 -20.59 -8.49
N THR A 150 0.07 -21.83 -8.06
CA THR A 150 -1.26 -22.38 -7.80
C THR A 150 -1.93 -21.74 -6.57
N ILE A 151 -1.14 -21.44 -5.52
CA ILE A 151 -1.65 -20.77 -4.30
C ILE A 151 -0.84 -19.51 -4.02
N VAL A 152 -1.53 -18.38 -3.87
CA VAL A 152 -0.91 -17.10 -3.51
C VAL A 152 -1.56 -16.49 -2.28
N PHE A 153 -0.74 -16.13 -1.30
CA PHE A 153 -1.14 -15.35 -0.14
C PHE A 153 -0.83 -13.87 -0.38
N GLY A 154 -1.86 -13.03 -0.50
CA GLY A 154 -1.74 -11.58 -0.55
C GLY A 154 -1.90 -10.98 0.84
N LEU A 155 -0.80 -10.62 1.47
CA LEU A 155 -0.76 -10.11 2.84
C LEU A 155 -0.54 -8.60 2.83
N GLY A 156 -1.30 -7.84 3.61
CA GLY A 156 -0.99 -6.42 3.81
C GLY A 156 -2.17 -5.57 4.25
N PRO A 157 -1.95 -4.27 4.49
CA PRO A 157 -2.97 -3.35 4.99
C PRO A 157 -4.21 -3.21 4.11
N ALA A 158 -5.27 -2.63 4.66
CA ALA A 158 -6.45 -2.26 3.88
C ALA A 158 -6.11 -1.19 2.83
N GLY A 159 -6.59 -1.37 1.59
CA GLY A 159 -6.38 -0.41 0.50
C GLY A 159 -5.11 -0.63 -0.33
N THR A 160 -4.32 -1.67 -0.05
CA THR A 160 -3.18 -2.08 -0.90
C THR A 160 -3.58 -2.78 -2.19
N GLY A 161 -4.87 -3.06 -2.38
CA GLY A 161 -5.40 -3.68 -3.59
C GLY A 161 -5.37 -5.22 -3.60
N LYS A 162 -4.96 -5.90 -2.52
CA LYS A 162 -4.87 -7.37 -2.43
C LYS A 162 -6.11 -8.10 -3.00
N THR A 163 -7.27 -7.89 -2.40
CA THR A 163 -8.52 -8.56 -2.82
C THR A 163 -8.98 -8.08 -4.20
N TYR A 164 -8.85 -6.78 -4.47
CA TYR A 164 -9.31 -6.17 -5.71
C TYR A 164 -8.53 -6.68 -6.94
N LEU A 165 -7.20 -6.76 -6.85
CA LEU A 165 -6.35 -7.27 -7.92
C LEU A 165 -6.52 -8.79 -8.10
N ALA A 166 -6.69 -9.55 -7.01
CA ALA A 166 -7.00 -10.98 -7.09
C ALA A 166 -8.30 -11.24 -7.83
N MET A 167 -9.35 -10.48 -7.52
CA MET A 167 -10.65 -10.57 -8.19
C MET A 167 -10.55 -10.18 -9.66
N ALA A 168 -9.76 -9.16 -10.00
CA ALA A 168 -9.51 -8.80 -11.39
C ALA A 168 -8.85 -9.94 -12.17
N LYS A 169 -7.87 -10.64 -11.55
CA LYS A 169 -7.26 -11.84 -12.15
C LYS A 169 -8.22 -13.01 -12.27
N ALA A 170 -9.10 -13.21 -11.29
CA ALA A 170 -10.15 -14.24 -11.37
C ALA A 170 -11.11 -13.99 -12.54
N VAL A 171 -11.58 -12.76 -12.70
CA VAL A 171 -12.47 -12.36 -13.81
C VAL A 171 -11.74 -12.46 -15.15
N GLN A 172 -10.47 -12.07 -15.23
CA GLN A 172 -9.65 -12.24 -16.42
C GLN A 172 -9.54 -13.73 -16.81
N ALA A 173 -9.21 -14.61 -15.86
CA ALA A 173 -9.10 -16.05 -16.10
C ALA A 173 -10.44 -16.67 -16.56
N LEU A 174 -11.56 -16.22 -15.99
CA LEU A 174 -12.89 -16.65 -16.40
C LEU A 174 -13.22 -16.21 -17.83
N GLN A 175 -12.95 -14.96 -18.19
CA GLN A 175 -13.17 -14.43 -19.54
C GLN A 175 -12.28 -15.10 -20.59
N ALA A 176 -11.04 -15.44 -20.21
CA ALA A 176 -10.09 -16.19 -21.02
C ALA A 176 -10.42 -17.70 -21.11
N LYS A 177 -11.43 -18.17 -20.36
CA LYS A 177 -11.82 -19.59 -20.25
C LYS A 177 -10.70 -20.51 -19.72
N GLU A 178 -9.78 -19.96 -18.94
CA GLU A 178 -8.79 -20.76 -18.22
C GLU A 178 -9.43 -21.52 -17.06
N VAL A 179 -10.45 -20.92 -16.46
CA VAL A 179 -11.28 -21.50 -15.40
C VAL A 179 -12.75 -21.38 -15.79
N ASN A 180 -13.57 -22.31 -15.29
CA ASN A 180 -15.00 -22.37 -15.57
C ASN A 180 -15.84 -21.62 -14.54
N ARG A 181 -15.25 -21.28 -13.38
CA ARG A 181 -15.97 -20.70 -12.24
C ARG A 181 -15.07 -19.84 -11.36
N ILE A 182 -15.67 -18.83 -10.73
CA ILE A 182 -15.06 -18.02 -9.67
C ILE A 182 -15.79 -18.30 -8.37
N ILE A 183 -15.05 -18.52 -7.28
CA ILE A 183 -15.60 -18.70 -5.94
C ILE A 183 -14.97 -17.66 -5.03
N LEU A 184 -15.78 -16.74 -4.53
CA LEU A 184 -15.38 -15.73 -3.57
C LEU A 184 -15.93 -16.14 -2.21
N THR A 185 -15.05 -16.26 -1.23
CA THR A 185 -15.44 -16.68 0.11
C THR A 185 -14.80 -15.81 1.19
N ARG A 186 -15.54 -15.61 2.27
CA ARG A 186 -15.10 -14.85 3.45
C ARG A 186 -15.50 -15.61 4.73
N PRO A 187 -14.67 -15.64 5.78
CA PRO A 187 -15.10 -16.20 7.06
C PRO A 187 -16.21 -15.32 7.66
N ALA A 188 -17.21 -15.95 8.27
CA ALA A 188 -18.19 -15.23 9.08
C ALA A 188 -17.56 -14.94 10.44
N VAL A 189 -17.43 -13.65 10.76
CA VAL A 189 -16.77 -13.19 11.99
C VAL A 189 -17.71 -12.19 12.63
N GLU A 190 -18.04 -12.42 13.89
CA GLU A 190 -18.91 -11.54 14.67
C GLU A 190 -18.10 -10.31 15.12
N ALA A 191 -17.85 -9.39 14.20
CA ALA A 191 -17.22 -8.11 14.51
C ALA A 191 -18.28 -7.18 15.12
N GLY A 192 -18.37 -7.15 16.45
CA GLY A 192 -19.13 -6.15 17.21
C GLY A 192 -20.59 -6.50 17.52
N GLU A 193 -21.36 -7.04 16.57
CA GLU A 193 -22.74 -7.51 16.80
C GLU A 193 -22.79 -9.04 16.66
N ARG A 194 -23.37 -9.75 17.65
CA ARG A 194 -23.56 -11.21 17.51
C ARG A 194 -24.49 -11.44 16.33
N LEU A 195 -24.11 -12.34 15.41
CA LEU A 195 -24.88 -12.67 14.21
C LEU A 195 -26.33 -13.08 14.55
N GLY A 196 -26.55 -13.54 15.79
CA GLY A 196 -27.85 -13.85 16.37
C GLY A 196 -28.87 -12.70 16.43
N PHE A 197 -28.46 -11.42 16.43
CA PHE A 197 -29.39 -10.27 16.65
C PHE A 197 -30.01 -9.66 15.39
N LEU A 198 -29.46 -9.92 14.21
CA LEU A 198 -30.07 -9.43 12.96
C LEU A 198 -31.33 -10.27 12.62
N PRO A 199 -32.51 -9.67 12.43
CA PRO A 199 -33.70 -10.42 12.00
C PRO A 199 -33.52 -10.93 10.56
N GLY A 200 -34.13 -12.08 10.24
CA GLY A 200 -34.06 -12.67 8.90
C GLY A 200 -33.42 -14.05 8.83
N THR A 201 -33.29 -14.57 7.61
CA THR A 201 -32.64 -15.85 7.30
C THR A 201 -31.15 -15.80 7.58
N LEU A 202 -30.49 -16.95 7.76
CA LEU A 202 -29.04 -17.01 7.95
C LEU A 202 -28.28 -16.29 6.82
N TYR A 203 -28.80 -16.34 5.59
CA TYR A 203 -28.21 -15.66 4.43
C TYR A 203 -28.31 -14.13 4.55
N GLU A 204 -29.47 -13.59 4.94
CA GLU A 204 -29.66 -12.15 5.13
C GLU A 204 -28.75 -11.58 6.23
N LYS A 205 -28.38 -12.39 7.21
CA LYS A 205 -27.47 -12.00 8.29
C LYS A 205 -26.01 -11.94 7.85
N ILE A 206 -25.60 -12.76 6.88
CA ILE A 206 -24.22 -12.81 6.37
C ILE A 206 -24.00 -11.90 5.15
N ASP A 207 -25.06 -11.53 4.43
CA ASP A 207 -25.01 -10.69 3.24
C ASP A 207 -24.20 -9.39 3.41
N PRO A 208 -24.33 -8.63 4.53
CA PRO A 208 -23.56 -7.41 4.73
C PRO A 208 -22.04 -7.61 4.68
N TYR A 209 -21.53 -8.77 5.11
CA TYR A 209 -20.10 -9.09 5.11
C TYR A 209 -19.58 -9.46 3.72
N LEU A 210 -20.47 -9.94 2.85
CA LEU A 210 -20.17 -10.33 1.47
C LEU A 210 -20.35 -9.18 0.48
N ARG A 211 -21.10 -8.12 0.85
CA ARG A 211 -21.37 -6.95 0.01
C ARG A 211 -20.14 -6.33 -0.65
N PRO A 212 -18.99 -6.13 0.03
CA PRO A 212 -17.80 -5.58 -0.62
C PRO A 212 -17.30 -6.42 -1.82
N LEU A 213 -17.51 -7.73 -1.80
CA LEU A 213 -17.17 -8.62 -2.92
C LEU A 213 -18.15 -8.42 -4.10
N TYR A 214 -19.43 -8.21 -3.82
CA TYR A 214 -20.41 -7.87 -4.85
C TYR A 214 -20.11 -6.51 -5.50
N ASP A 215 -19.79 -5.50 -4.69
CA ASP A 215 -19.45 -4.17 -5.18
C ASP A 215 -18.21 -4.19 -6.09
N ALA A 216 -17.19 -4.96 -5.71
CA ALA A 216 -15.98 -5.13 -6.53
C ALA A 216 -16.25 -5.84 -7.87
N LEU A 217 -17.19 -6.81 -7.92
CA LEU A 217 -17.59 -7.43 -9.20
C LEU A 217 -18.26 -6.43 -10.14
N HIS A 218 -19.06 -5.50 -9.62
CA HIS A 218 -19.70 -4.44 -10.42
C HIS A 218 -18.70 -3.48 -11.08
N ASP A 219 -17.51 -3.31 -10.52
CA ASP A 219 -16.43 -2.57 -11.17
C ASP A 219 -15.79 -3.35 -12.34
N MET A 220 -15.79 -4.67 -12.27
CA MET A 220 -15.02 -5.56 -13.16
C MET A 220 -15.86 -6.11 -14.32
N MET A 221 -17.17 -6.18 -14.16
CA MET A 221 -18.08 -6.85 -15.09
C MET A 221 -19.30 -5.99 -15.40
N ASP A 222 -19.99 -6.28 -16.50
CA ASP A 222 -21.28 -5.66 -16.77
C ASP A 222 -22.30 -6.06 -15.69
N PRO A 223 -22.96 -5.09 -15.01
CA PRO A 223 -23.93 -5.37 -13.95
C PRO A 223 -25.05 -6.32 -14.37
N ASP A 224 -25.51 -6.26 -15.63
CA ASP A 224 -26.56 -7.15 -16.14
C ASP A 224 -26.09 -8.61 -16.28
N SER A 225 -24.78 -8.83 -16.40
CA SER A 225 -24.20 -10.17 -16.53
C SER A 225 -24.05 -10.88 -15.18
N ILE A 226 -23.84 -10.12 -14.10
CA ILE A 226 -23.52 -10.66 -12.77
C ILE A 226 -24.67 -11.55 -12.24
N PRO A 227 -25.95 -11.11 -12.20
CA PRO A 227 -27.05 -11.96 -11.74
C PRO A 227 -27.16 -13.28 -12.52
N ARG A 228 -26.94 -13.24 -13.83
CA ARG A 228 -26.99 -14.43 -14.69
C ARG A 228 -25.87 -15.42 -14.35
N LEU A 229 -24.64 -14.93 -14.16
CA LEU A 229 -23.49 -15.76 -13.81
C LEU A 229 -23.60 -16.33 -12.39
N MET A 230 -24.16 -15.56 -11.46
CA MET A 230 -24.47 -16.01 -10.10
C MET A 230 -25.53 -17.12 -10.12
N ALA A 231 -26.63 -16.92 -10.86
CA ALA A 231 -27.70 -17.92 -10.97
C ALA A 231 -27.23 -19.22 -11.65
N ALA A 232 -26.29 -19.13 -12.59
CA ALA A 232 -25.68 -20.29 -13.22
C ALA A 232 -24.62 -20.99 -12.34
N GLY A 233 -24.23 -20.40 -11.21
CA GLY A 233 -23.14 -20.90 -10.36
C GLY A 233 -21.74 -20.71 -10.96
N THR A 234 -21.62 -19.94 -12.04
CA THR A 234 -20.33 -19.56 -12.64
C THR A 234 -19.56 -18.61 -11.73
N ILE A 235 -20.27 -17.70 -11.04
CA ILE A 235 -19.71 -16.92 -9.94
C ILE A 235 -20.46 -17.33 -8.68
N GLU A 236 -19.73 -17.65 -7.62
CA GLU A 236 -20.28 -18.01 -6.33
C GLU A 236 -19.70 -17.08 -5.27
N VAL A 237 -20.56 -16.39 -4.51
CA VAL A 237 -20.14 -15.59 -3.35
C VAL A 237 -20.80 -16.21 -2.13
N ALA A 238 -19.99 -16.83 -1.26
CA ALA A 238 -20.50 -17.68 -0.18
C ALA A 238 -19.61 -17.60 1.08
N PRO A 239 -20.14 -17.89 2.28
CA PRO A 239 -19.31 -17.93 3.48
C PRO A 239 -18.40 -19.16 3.50
N LEU A 240 -17.28 -19.08 4.21
CA LEU A 240 -16.24 -20.13 4.26
C LEU A 240 -16.77 -21.52 4.64
N ALA A 241 -17.80 -21.59 5.48
CA ALA A 241 -18.41 -22.84 5.91
C ALA A 241 -18.94 -23.69 4.73
N TYR A 242 -19.33 -23.06 3.62
CA TYR A 242 -19.88 -23.72 2.45
C TYR A 242 -18.80 -24.43 1.62
N MET A 243 -17.52 -24.21 1.93
CA MET A 243 -16.41 -24.91 1.27
C MET A 243 -16.22 -26.34 1.80
N ARG A 244 -16.82 -26.68 2.96
CA ARG A 244 -16.63 -27.98 3.60
C ARG A 244 -17.11 -29.13 2.71
N GLY A 245 -16.29 -30.16 2.58
CA GLY A 245 -16.63 -31.37 1.83
C GLY A 245 -16.62 -31.21 0.30
N ARG A 246 -16.17 -30.06 -0.22
CA ARG A 246 -16.08 -29.82 -1.67
C ARG A 246 -14.69 -30.15 -2.20
N THR A 247 -14.63 -30.42 -3.50
CA THR A 247 -13.40 -30.37 -4.28
C THR A 247 -13.64 -29.36 -5.40
N LEU A 248 -12.78 -28.36 -5.50
CA LEU A 248 -12.98 -27.19 -6.33
C LEU A 248 -12.08 -27.32 -7.57
N ASN A 249 -12.58 -27.99 -8.61
CA ASN A 249 -11.89 -28.13 -9.91
C ASN A 249 -12.28 -26.99 -10.85
N ASP A 250 -11.38 -26.70 -11.81
CA ASP A 250 -11.57 -25.70 -12.87
C ASP A 250 -12.04 -24.34 -12.35
N ALA A 251 -11.49 -23.91 -11.22
CA ALA A 251 -12.00 -22.79 -10.44
C ALA A 251 -10.91 -21.79 -10.06
N PHE A 252 -11.25 -20.51 -10.06
CA PHE A 252 -10.48 -19.48 -9.38
C PHE A 252 -11.14 -19.17 -8.04
N ILE A 253 -10.45 -19.48 -6.94
CA ILE A 253 -11.00 -19.36 -5.59
C ILE A 253 -10.28 -18.24 -4.84
N ILE A 254 -11.04 -17.33 -4.23
CA ILE A 254 -10.51 -16.26 -3.39
C ILE A 254 -11.08 -16.39 -1.98
N LEU A 255 -10.19 -16.57 -1.00
CA LEU A 255 -10.54 -16.44 0.42
C LEU A 255 -10.11 -15.06 0.91
N ASP A 256 -11.09 -14.17 1.12
CA ASP A 256 -10.87 -12.84 1.63
C ASP A 256 -10.93 -12.80 3.16
N GLU A 257 -10.22 -11.84 3.75
CA GLU A 257 -10.17 -11.57 5.19
C GLU A 257 -9.73 -12.80 6.00
N ALA A 258 -8.76 -13.51 5.44
CA ALA A 258 -8.28 -14.78 5.92
C ALA A 258 -7.62 -14.70 7.31
N GLN A 259 -7.24 -13.50 7.77
CA GLN A 259 -6.74 -13.31 9.13
C GLN A 259 -7.77 -13.73 10.19
N ASN A 260 -9.05 -13.73 9.83
CA ASN A 260 -10.15 -14.13 10.68
C ASN A 260 -10.55 -15.61 10.51
N THR A 261 -9.62 -16.46 10.09
CA THR A 261 -9.80 -17.92 10.07
C THR A 261 -9.02 -18.58 11.20
N SER A 262 -9.52 -19.70 11.72
CA SER A 262 -8.73 -20.59 12.59
C SER A 262 -7.76 -21.45 11.76
N PRO A 263 -6.72 -22.06 12.37
CA PRO A 263 -5.83 -22.99 11.67
C PRO A 263 -6.58 -24.18 11.05
N GLU A 264 -7.62 -24.69 11.72
CA GLU A 264 -8.46 -25.78 11.22
C GLU A 264 -9.28 -25.34 10.01
N GLN A 265 -9.81 -24.11 10.01
CA GLN A 265 -10.55 -23.56 8.88
C GLN A 265 -9.64 -23.32 7.67
N MET A 266 -8.43 -22.79 7.89
CA MET A 266 -7.43 -22.60 6.85
C MET A 266 -7.02 -23.95 6.23
N LYS A 267 -6.73 -24.96 7.05
CA LYS A 267 -6.43 -26.33 6.58
C LYS A 267 -7.62 -26.94 5.83
N MET A 268 -8.84 -26.77 6.35
CA MET A 268 -10.06 -27.23 5.70
C MET A 268 -10.19 -26.63 4.30
N PHE A 269 -9.98 -25.31 4.18
CA PHE A 269 -10.08 -24.57 2.92
C PHE A 269 -9.00 -24.96 1.91
N LEU A 270 -7.72 -24.93 2.28
CA LEU A 270 -6.62 -25.23 1.35
C LEU A 270 -6.70 -26.66 0.81
N THR A 271 -7.23 -27.61 1.60
CA THR A 271 -7.44 -29.00 1.16
C THR A 271 -8.67 -29.18 0.26
N ARG A 272 -9.40 -28.12 -0.10
CA ARG A 272 -10.48 -28.18 -1.09
C ARG A 272 -9.99 -27.94 -2.52
N LEU A 273 -8.72 -27.52 -2.69
CA LEU A 273 -8.12 -27.28 -4.00
C LEU A 273 -8.24 -28.54 -4.88
N GLY A 274 -8.83 -28.39 -6.06
CA GLY A 274 -8.93 -29.41 -7.09
C GLY A 274 -7.98 -29.18 -8.26
N PHE A 275 -8.12 -29.99 -9.29
CA PHE A 275 -7.34 -29.86 -10.53
C PHE A 275 -7.73 -28.61 -11.31
N ASN A 276 -6.75 -28.05 -12.04
CA ASN A 276 -6.92 -26.88 -12.89
C ASN A 276 -7.56 -25.68 -12.15
N SER A 277 -7.18 -25.49 -10.90
CA SER A 277 -7.71 -24.43 -10.05
C SER A 277 -6.58 -23.58 -9.49
N ARG A 278 -6.89 -22.32 -9.21
CA ARG A 278 -5.99 -21.37 -8.55
C ARG A 278 -6.65 -20.84 -7.28
N VAL A 279 -5.86 -20.66 -6.23
CA VAL A 279 -6.32 -20.13 -4.94
C VAL A 279 -5.56 -18.87 -4.61
N VAL A 280 -6.29 -17.81 -4.26
CA VAL A 280 -5.71 -16.60 -3.69
C VAL A 280 -6.29 -16.38 -2.30
N VAL A 281 -5.43 -16.26 -1.29
CA VAL A 281 -5.82 -16.00 0.09
C VAL A 281 -5.39 -14.59 0.44
N THR A 282 -6.32 -13.70 0.77
CA THR A 282 -6.04 -12.31 1.11
C THR A 282 -6.32 -12.03 2.57
N GLY A 283 -5.48 -11.24 3.21
CA GLY A 283 -5.70 -10.85 4.60
C GLY A 283 -4.69 -9.84 5.14
N ASP A 284 -4.97 -9.36 6.34
CA ASP A 284 -4.12 -8.43 7.08
C ASP A 284 -3.79 -9.01 8.46
N THR A 285 -2.54 -9.39 8.70
CA THR A 285 -2.13 -10.03 9.95
C THR A 285 -2.15 -9.10 11.17
N SER A 286 -2.28 -7.78 10.97
CA SER A 286 -2.47 -6.81 12.06
C SER A 286 -3.94 -6.60 12.47
N GLN A 287 -4.92 -7.06 11.68
CA GLN A 287 -6.36 -6.84 11.92
C GLN A 287 -7.10 -8.14 12.26
N ILE A 288 -6.72 -8.80 13.35
CA ILE A 288 -7.34 -10.08 13.76
C ILE A 288 -8.54 -9.82 14.67
N ASP A 289 -9.73 -10.20 14.21
CA ASP A 289 -11.01 -10.05 14.90
C ASP A 289 -11.49 -11.37 15.56
N LEU A 290 -10.59 -12.35 15.74
CA LEU A 290 -10.94 -13.65 16.30
C LEU A 290 -11.24 -13.56 17.81
N PRO A 291 -12.32 -14.20 18.30
CA PRO A 291 -12.65 -14.19 19.72
C PRO A 291 -11.65 -15.01 20.55
N GLY A 292 -11.50 -14.63 21.82
CA GLY A 292 -10.83 -15.43 22.84
C GLY A 292 -9.32 -15.63 22.62
N GLY A 293 -8.66 -14.78 21.83
CA GLY A 293 -7.21 -14.90 21.57
C GLY A 293 -6.85 -16.11 20.71
N THR A 294 -7.82 -16.67 19.98
CA THR A 294 -7.58 -17.75 19.02
C THR A 294 -6.49 -17.34 18.03
N ARG A 295 -5.47 -18.19 17.84
CA ARG A 295 -4.42 -17.92 16.86
C ARG A 295 -5.01 -17.88 15.45
N SER A 296 -4.65 -16.85 14.68
CA SER A 296 -5.04 -16.75 13.27
C SER A 296 -4.40 -17.86 12.44
N GLY A 297 -5.22 -18.56 11.66
CA GLY A 297 -4.78 -19.55 10.68
C GLY A 297 -3.84 -18.94 9.63
N LEU A 298 -4.06 -17.67 9.26
CA LEU A 298 -3.18 -16.95 8.33
C LEU A 298 -1.77 -16.71 8.88
N LYS A 299 -1.62 -16.49 10.19
CA LYS A 299 -0.29 -16.39 10.82
C LYS A 299 0.41 -17.74 10.86
N VAL A 300 -0.31 -18.77 11.29
CA VAL A 300 0.24 -20.12 11.43
C VAL A 300 0.65 -20.71 10.08
N VAL A 301 -0.14 -20.48 9.03
CA VAL A 301 0.13 -21.07 7.71
C VAL A 301 1.36 -20.49 7.02
N GLN A 302 1.75 -19.25 7.34
CA GLN A 302 3.01 -18.66 6.84
C GLN A 302 4.23 -19.47 7.31
N GLU A 303 4.22 -19.94 8.56
CA GLU A 303 5.30 -20.78 9.10
C GLU A 303 5.25 -22.19 8.52
N ILE A 304 4.05 -22.77 8.39
CA ILE A 304 3.88 -24.17 7.95
C ILE A 304 4.17 -24.35 6.46
N LEU A 305 3.82 -23.37 5.61
CA LEU A 305 3.87 -23.51 4.15
C LEU A 305 5.00 -22.70 3.49
N ALA A 306 5.92 -22.12 4.27
CA ALA A 306 7.01 -21.28 3.76
C ALA A 306 7.83 -21.96 2.64
N ASP A 307 8.12 -23.26 2.81
CA ASP A 307 8.99 -24.03 1.90
C ASP A 307 8.22 -24.93 0.93
N VAL A 308 6.89 -24.79 0.85
CA VAL A 308 6.08 -25.63 -0.04
C VAL A 308 6.14 -25.06 -1.47
N PRO A 309 6.63 -25.83 -2.46
CA PRO A 309 6.66 -25.38 -3.85
C PRO A 309 5.27 -25.01 -4.36
N ASP A 310 5.20 -24.08 -5.30
CA ASP A 310 3.95 -23.64 -5.94
C ASP A 310 2.98 -22.90 -4.99
N ILE A 311 3.47 -22.52 -3.80
CA ILE A 311 2.84 -21.58 -2.86
C ILE A 311 3.71 -20.33 -2.77
N HIS A 312 3.10 -19.15 -2.86
CA HIS A 312 3.81 -17.88 -2.77
C HIS A 312 3.16 -16.93 -1.77
N PHE A 313 3.99 -16.20 -1.00
CA PHE A 313 3.56 -15.16 -0.07
C PHE A 313 3.98 -13.78 -0.59
N SER A 314 3.02 -13.00 -1.07
CA SER A 314 3.23 -11.62 -1.48
C SER A 314 2.88 -10.66 -0.35
N VAL A 315 3.87 -9.91 0.12
CA VAL A 315 3.69 -8.90 1.17
C VAL A 315 3.54 -7.53 0.52
N LEU A 316 2.37 -6.92 0.74
CA LEU A 316 2.04 -5.54 0.39
C LEU A 316 2.12 -4.69 1.66
N THR A 317 2.63 -3.47 1.53
CA THR A 317 2.90 -2.58 2.66
C THR A 317 2.07 -1.30 2.57
N SER A 318 2.26 -0.37 3.51
CA SER A 318 1.58 0.93 3.49
C SER A 318 1.92 1.74 2.23
N THR A 319 3.09 1.55 1.63
CA THR A 319 3.49 2.23 0.37
C THR A 319 2.67 1.75 -0.83
N ASP A 320 2.03 0.59 -0.72
CA ASP A 320 1.16 0.01 -1.75
C ASP A 320 -0.29 0.49 -1.66
N VAL A 321 -0.62 1.30 -0.64
CA VAL A 321 -1.98 1.82 -0.44
C VAL A 321 -2.29 2.87 -1.50
N VAL A 322 -3.25 2.56 -2.37
CA VAL A 322 -3.70 3.52 -3.38
C VAL A 322 -5.10 3.98 -3.07
N ARG A 323 -5.18 5.14 -2.43
CA ARG A 323 -6.44 5.82 -2.09
C ARG A 323 -6.45 7.21 -2.72
N HIS A 324 -7.63 7.81 -2.77
CA HIS A 324 -7.76 9.19 -3.19
C HIS A 324 -6.94 10.12 -2.27
N LYS A 325 -6.22 11.13 -2.83
CA LYS A 325 -5.34 12.04 -2.05
C LYS A 325 -6.05 12.66 -0.84
N LEU A 326 -7.34 12.97 -0.96
CA LEU A 326 -8.16 13.48 0.16
C LEU A 326 -8.30 12.48 1.31
N VAL A 327 -8.47 11.19 1.01
CA VAL A 327 -8.59 10.15 2.05
C VAL A 327 -7.28 10.03 2.81
N GLY A 328 -6.13 10.09 2.12
CA GLY A 328 -4.81 10.16 2.78
C GLY A 328 -4.73 11.35 3.73
N ARG A 329 -5.07 12.56 3.25
CA ARG A 329 -5.07 13.77 4.09
C ARG A 329 -5.99 13.68 5.31
N ILE A 330 -7.12 12.98 5.18
CA ILE A 330 -8.03 12.73 6.30
C ILE A 330 -7.37 11.78 7.31
N VAL A 331 -6.80 10.65 6.86
CA VAL A 331 -6.09 9.70 7.73
C VAL A 331 -4.95 10.40 8.46
N ASP A 332 -4.08 11.13 7.76
CA ASP A 332 -2.98 11.87 8.36
C ASP A 332 -3.47 12.90 9.41
N ALA A 333 -4.65 13.47 9.20
CA ALA A 333 -5.24 14.42 10.15
C ALA A 333 -5.72 13.74 11.44
N TYR A 334 -6.25 12.53 11.36
CA TYR A 334 -6.60 11.70 12.51
C TYR A 334 -5.35 11.20 13.23
N GLU A 335 -4.35 10.68 12.52
CA GLU A 335 -3.09 10.22 13.13
C GLU A 335 -2.38 11.34 13.92
N ARG A 336 -2.36 12.57 13.37
CA ARG A 336 -1.84 13.74 14.10
C ARG A 336 -2.69 14.15 15.30
N TRP A 337 -3.99 13.86 15.28
CA TRP A 337 -4.86 14.11 16.42
C TRP A 337 -4.65 13.07 17.51
N ASP A 338 -4.65 11.77 17.16
CA ASP A 338 -4.41 10.66 18.08
C ASP A 338 -3.04 10.79 18.76
N ALA A 339 -1.98 11.05 17.99
CA ALA A 339 -0.62 11.23 18.55
C ALA A 339 -0.53 12.42 19.52
N ARG A 340 -1.35 13.47 19.32
CA ARG A 340 -1.43 14.59 20.28
C ARG A 340 -2.18 14.18 21.54
N GLN A 341 -3.27 13.43 21.41
CA GLN A 341 -4.01 12.94 22.58
C GLN A 341 -3.17 11.98 23.42
N GLU A 342 -2.47 11.03 22.80
CA GLU A 342 -1.55 10.13 23.51
C GLU A 342 -0.41 10.89 24.21
N ALA A 343 0.09 11.96 23.60
CA ALA A 343 1.11 12.81 24.23
C ALA A 343 0.55 13.65 25.40
N GLU A 344 -0.71 14.10 25.32
CA GLU A 344 -1.41 14.82 26.39
C GLU A 344 -1.77 13.88 27.56
N GLU A 345 -2.17 12.64 27.28
CA GLU A 345 -2.46 11.61 28.29
C GLU A 345 -1.20 11.09 28.98
N ASN A 346 -0.09 10.96 28.25
CA ASN A 346 1.21 10.55 28.82
C ASN A 346 2.01 11.70 29.43
N ALA A 347 1.50 12.93 29.41
CA ALA A 347 2.15 14.06 30.07
C ALA A 347 2.06 13.89 31.60
N PRO A 348 3.18 13.92 32.34
CA PRO A 348 3.16 13.77 33.79
C PRO A 348 2.35 14.91 34.40
N ALA A 349 1.29 14.55 35.14
CA ALA A 349 0.42 15.49 35.81
C ALA A 349 1.24 16.54 36.56
N ALA A 350 1.27 17.77 36.03
CA ALA A 350 1.96 18.88 36.66
C ALA A 350 1.41 19.04 38.08
N ARG A 351 2.24 18.72 39.08
CA ARG A 351 1.93 18.88 40.50
C ARG A 351 1.39 20.29 40.71
N LYS A 352 0.11 20.41 41.04
CA LYS A 352 -0.51 21.66 41.49
C LYS A 352 0.40 22.26 42.58
N PRO A 353 0.81 23.54 42.49
CA PRO A 353 1.63 24.13 43.53
C PRO A 353 0.82 24.15 44.83
N ALA A 354 1.39 23.51 45.86
CA ALA A 354 0.82 23.49 47.20
C ALA A 354 0.59 24.94 47.66
N GLN A 355 -0.67 25.29 47.92
CA GLN A 355 -1.02 26.55 48.55
C GLN A 355 -0.27 26.67 49.88
N ARG A 356 0.71 27.57 49.93
CA ARG A 356 1.39 27.98 51.16
C ARG A 356 0.34 28.55 52.12
N ARG A 357 0.04 27.80 53.19
CA ARG A 357 -0.63 28.34 54.38
C ARG A 357 0.25 29.46 54.98
N PRO A 358 -0.28 30.64 55.31
CA PRO A 358 0.49 31.66 56.01
C PRO A 358 0.79 31.20 57.44
N GLY A 359 2.05 31.31 57.85
CA GLY A 359 2.52 30.98 59.18
C GLY A 359 1.88 31.84 60.27
N LYS A 360 1.54 31.19 61.38
CA LYS A 360 1.10 31.82 62.63
C LYS A 360 2.23 32.64 63.25
N THR A 361 1.99 33.93 63.46
CA THR A 361 2.81 34.79 64.34
C THR A 361 2.51 34.46 65.80
N ALA A 362 3.55 34.52 66.63
CA ALA A 362 3.55 34.10 68.02
C ALA A 362 3.07 35.17 69.01
N ALA A 363 2.65 34.66 70.18
CA ALA A 363 2.75 35.23 71.54
C ALA A 363 1.62 36.14 72.09
N ALA A 364 0.89 35.60 73.07
CA ALA A 364 0.57 36.28 74.34
C ALA A 364 0.27 35.24 75.45
N ARG A 365 0.62 35.59 76.69
CA ARG A 365 0.82 34.79 77.91
C ARG A 365 -0.47 34.38 78.68
N ALA A 366 -0.41 33.15 79.25
CA ALA A 366 -0.77 32.67 80.61
C ALA A 366 -2.20 32.83 81.20
N PRO A 367 -2.59 32.08 82.28
CA PRO A 367 -2.14 30.78 82.79
C PRO A 367 -3.28 29.73 82.94
N ARG A 368 -2.88 28.47 83.21
CA ARG A 368 -3.74 27.31 83.51
C ARG A 368 -4.29 27.36 84.94
N GLN A 369 -5.55 27.01 85.11
CA GLN A 369 -6.09 26.43 86.34
C GLN A 369 -6.25 24.90 86.18
N SER A 370 -5.94 24.23 87.28
CA SER A 370 -5.85 22.79 87.50
C SER A 370 -7.18 22.16 87.89
N HIS A 371 -7.48 20.97 87.35
CA HIS A 371 -8.24 19.87 87.99
C HIS A 371 -7.91 18.60 87.15
N ARG A 372 -7.24 17.56 87.67
CA ARG A 372 -7.79 16.39 88.43
C ARG A 372 -9.13 15.90 87.81
N THR A 373 -9.31 14.65 87.38
CA THR A 373 -8.98 13.38 88.07
C THR A 373 -9.15 12.18 87.12
N GLU A 374 -8.56 11.06 87.56
CA GLU A 374 -8.60 9.64 87.14
C GLU A 374 -9.97 9.16 86.59
N SER A 375 -10.06 8.20 85.67
CA SER A 375 -9.69 6.78 85.82
C SER A 375 -9.68 6.06 84.47
#